data_AF-A0A536K0N2-F1
#
_entry.id   AF-A0A536K0N2-F1
#
_cell.length_a   1.000
_cell.length_b   1.000
_cell.length_c   1.000
_cell.angle_alpha   90.00
_cell.angle_beta   90.00
_cell.angle_gamma   90.00
#
_symmetry.space_group_name_H-M   'P 1'
#
loop_
_entity.id
_entity.type
_entity.pdbx_description
1 polymer ?
#
loop_
_entity_poly.entity_id
_entity_poly.type
_entity_poly.pdbx_seq_one_letter_code
_entity_poly.pdbx_strand_id
1 'polypeptide(L)'
;YSVRSPDDVLYTTELQMLQDHGEGVEVVYTYTRQAPAGWTGYRRRIDRSMLKDITSQMEAGLRPYVCGPTLLVEAAANNLLELGIAAERIRTERFGPTGT
;
A
#
# COMPACT_ATOMS: atom_id res chain seq x y z
N TYR A 1 0.55 2.57 1.91
CA TYR A 1 -0.72 2.98 2.53
C TYR A 1 -1.53 3.83 1.55
N SER A 2 -2.70 3.35 1.10
CA SER A 2 -3.57 4.10 0.18
C SER A 2 -4.67 4.83 0.95
N VAL A 3 -4.65 6.15 0.91
CA VAL A 3 -5.56 7.02 1.67
C VAL A 3 -6.25 8.04 0.75
N ARG A 4 -7.31 8.68 1.22
CA ARG A 4 -8.07 9.66 0.43
C ARG A 4 -7.43 11.04 0.50
N SER A 5 -7.17 11.51 1.72
CA SER A 5 -6.53 12.79 2.04
C SER A 5 -5.55 12.66 3.22
N PRO A 6 -4.72 13.68 3.53
CA PRO A 6 -3.85 13.68 4.71
C PRO A 6 -4.59 13.46 6.02
N ASP A 7 -5.80 14.01 6.13
CA ASP A 7 -6.62 13.92 7.35
C ASP A 7 -7.20 12.50 7.57
N ASP A 8 -7.17 11.65 6.54
CA ASP A 8 -7.62 10.25 6.62
C ASP A 8 -6.50 9.27 7.01
N VAL A 9 -5.26 9.76 7.23
CA VAL A 9 -4.14 8.91 7.60
C VAL A 9 -4.26 8.52 9.07
N LEU A 10 -4.37 7.22 9.32
CA LEU A 10 -4.34 6.66 10.66
C LEU A 10 -2.90 6.43 11.12
N TYR A 11 -2.67 6.58 12.43
CA TYR A 11 -1.39 6.30 13.08
C TYR A 11 -0.20 7.10 12.51
N THR A 12 -0.43 8.33 12.08
CA THR A 12 0.60 9.17 11.44
C THR A 12 1.85 9.30 12.30
N THR A 13 1.69 9.58 13.60
CA THR A 13 2.81 9.75 14.53
C THR A 13 3.60 8.45 14.68
N GLU A 14 2.92 7.33 14.89
CA GLU A 14 3.53 6.03 15.10
C GLU A 14 4.26 5.54 13.84
N LEU A 15 3.65 5.72 12.66
CA LEU A 15 4.28 5.39 11.38
C LEU A 15 5.53 6.24 11.15
N GLN A 16 5.50 7.54 11.46
CA GLN A 16 6.68 8.40 11.36
C GLN A 16 7.79 7.94 12.32
N MET A 17 7.45 7.61 13.58
CA MET A 17 8.42 7.12 14.55
C MET A 17 9.10 5.82 14.09
N LEU A 18 8.36 4.87 13.52
CA LEU A 18 8.93 3.62 12.98
C LEU A 18 9.94 3.89 11.85
N GLN A 19 9.68 4.90 11.01
CA GLN A 19 10.59 5.30 9.95
C GLN A 19 11.83 6.00 10.52
N ASP A 20 11.65 6.94 11.44
CA ASP A 20 12.75 7.74 12.02
C ASP A 20 13.71 6.90 12.86
N HIS A 21 13.20 5.89 13.56
CA HIS A 21 14.00 5.01 14.40
C HIS A 21 14.71 3.90 13.61
N GLY A 22 14.46 3.79 12.29
CA GLY A 22 15.12 2.82 11.44
C GLY A 22 14.76 1.38 11.77
N GLU A 23 13.55 1.11 12.24
CA GLU A 23 13.06 -0.23 12.63
C GLU A 23 12.78 -1.14 11.42
N GLY A 24 13.41 -0.87 10.27
CA GLY A 24 13.22 -1.63 9.03
C GLY A 24 11.86 -1.39 8.35
N VAL A 25 11.15 -0.32 8.73
CA VAL A 25 9.84 0.02 8.17
C VAL A 25 9.98 1.21 7.20
N GLU A 26 9.55 0.99 5.96
CA GLU A 26 9.34 2.06 4.98
C GLU A 26 7.84 2.22 4.74
N VAL A 27 7.33 3.45 4.87
CA VAL A 27 5.93 3.75 4.61
C VAL A 27 5.81 4.58 3.34
N VAL A 28 5.29 3.94 2.28
CA VAL A 28 4.96 4.62 1.03
C VAL A 28 3.48 5.00 1.02
N TYR A 29 3.21 6.30 0.97
CA TYR A 29 1.85 6.83 0.88
C TYR A 29 1.41 7.00 -0.58
N THR A 30 0.12 6.78 -0.83
CA THR A 30 -0.54 7.25 -2.05
C THR A 30 -1.88 7.89 -1.70
N TYR A 31 -2.08 9.11 -2.18
CA TYR A 31 -3.30 9.89 -1.94
C TYR A 31 -4.23 9.80 -3.15
N THR A 32 -5.46 9.35 -2.95
CA THR A 32 -6.41 9.06 -4.04
C THR A 32 -7.36 10.22 -4.37
N ARG A 33 -7.45 11.23 -3.50
CA ARG A 33 -8.29 12.43 -3.73
C ARG A 33 -7.51 13.73 -3.56
N GLN A 34 -6.92 13.95 -2.38
CA GLN A 34 -6.16 15.15 -2.06
C GLN A 34 -4.81 14.76 -1.48
N ALA A 35 -3.73 15.30 -2.04
CA ALA A 35 -2.39 15.17 -1.48
C ALA A 35 -2.05 16.40 -0.64
N PRO A 36 -1.13 16.31 0.35
CA PRO A 36 -0.68 17.47 1.09
C PRO A 36 0.06 18.46 0.17
N ALA A 37 0.18 19.72 0.62
CA ALA A 37 0.93 20.72 -0.13
C ALA A 37 2.39 20.29 -0.30
N GLY A 38 2.94 20.49 -1.50
CA GLY A 38 4.31 20.09 -1.82
C GLY A 38 4.53 18.58 -1.97
N TRP A 39 3.48 17.75 -1.98
CA TRP A 39 3.61 16.31 -2.15
C TRP A 39 4.19 15.92 -3.51
N THR A 40 5.28 15.15 -3.49
CA THR A 40 5.97 14.63 -4.68
C THR A 40 5.82 13.11 -4.86
N GLY A 41 5.19 12.43 -3.90
CA GLY A 41 4.93 11.00 -3.96
C GLY A 41 3.72 10.64 -4.84
N TYR A 42 3.22 9.42 -4.67
CA TYR A 42 2.12 8.93 -5.49
C TYR A 42 0.79 9.62 -5.18
N ARG A 43 -0.01 9.84 -6.25
CA ARG A 43 -1.36 10.42 -6.17
C ARG A 43 -2.38 9.63 -6.99
N ARG A 44 -2.44 8.31 -6.76
CA ARG A 44 -3.25 7.35 -7.52
C ARG A 44 -3.71 6.18 -6.66
N ARG A 45 -4.62 5.34 -7.17
CA ARG A 45 -4.87 4.04 -6.54
C ARG A 45 -3.66 3.13 -6.74
N ILE A 46 -3.52 2.11 -5.89
CA ILE A 46 -2.47 1.09 -6.03
C ILE A 46 -2.61 0.44 -7.41
N ASP A 47 -1.54 0.46 -8.18
CA ASP A 47 -1.47 -0.16 -9.50
C ASP A 47 -0.19 -0.99 -9.67
N ARG A 48 -0.11 -1.75 -10.76
CA ARG A 48 1.01 -2.62 -11.06
C ARG A 48 2.35 -1.90 -11.14
N SER A 49 2.39 -0.68 -11.69
CA SER A 49 3.64 0.06 -11.84
C SER A 49 4.19 0.49 -10.48
N MET A 50 3.33 1.02 -9.60
CA MET A 50 3.69 1.35 -8.23
C MET A 50 4.20 0.12 -7.48
N LEU A 51 3.49 -1.01 -7.58
CA LEU A 51 3.91 -2.24 -6.92
C LEU A 51 5.25 -2.73 -7.47
N LYS A 52 5.46 -2.70 -8.78
CA LYS A 52 6.75 -3.05 -9.41
C LYS A 52 7.89 -2.17 -8.88
N ASP A 53 7.68 -0.86 -8.82
CA ASP A 53 8.68 0.10 -8.34
C ASP A 53 9.08 -0.24 -6.89
N ILE A 54 8.11 -0.47 -6.02
CA ILE A 54 8.32 -0.81 -4.60
C ILE A 54 8.99 -2.19 -4.46
N THR A 55 8.47 -3.22 -5.14
CA THR A 55 8.98 -4.59 -4.98
C THR A 55 10.33 -4.81 -5.65
N SER A 56 10.73 -3.96 -6.61
CA SER A 56 12.02 -4.06 -7.29
C SER A 56 13.21 -3.93 -6.35
N GLN A 57 13.02 -3.28 -5.20
CA GLN A 57 14.03 -3.04 -4.18
C GLN A 57 14.09 -4.18 -3.14
N MET A 58 13.24 -5.19 -3.25
CA MET A 58 13.07 -6.23 -2.23
C MET A 58 13.77 -7.54 -2.62
N GLU A 59 14.33 -8.23 -1.64
CA GLU A 59 15.04 -9.50 -1.83
C GLU A 59 14.12 -10.66 -2.22
N ALA A 60 14.73 -11.76 -2.67
CA ALA A 60 14.05 -13.03 -2.90
C ALA A 60 13.31 -13.46 -1.62
N GLY A 61 12.01 -13.69 -1.73
CA GLY A 61 11.20 -14.13 -0.59
C GLY A 61 10.16 -13.13 -0.09
N LEU A 62 9.76 -12.14 -0.90
CA LEU A 62 8.62 -11.27 -0.61
C LEU A 62 7.35 -12.05 -0.21
N ARG A 63 6.65 -11.60 0.83
CA ARG A 63 5.33 -12.10 1.25
C ARG A 63 4.38 -10.91 1.38
N PRO A 64 3.56 -10.61 0.36
CA PRO A 64 2.64 -9.48 0.44
C PRO A 64 1.46 -9.77 1.38
N TYR A 65 1.11 -8.76 2.17
CA TYR A 65 -0.11 -8.74 2.98
C TYR A 65 -0.95 -7.55 2.52
N VAL A 66 -2.20 -7.80 2.14
CA VAL A 66 -3.11 -6.79 1.60
C VAL A 66 -4.40 -6.82 2.39
N CYS A 67 -4.75 -5.70 3.01
CA CYS A 67 -5.98 -5.55 3.78
C CYS A 67 -6.76 -4.31 3.30
N GLY A 68 -8.08 -4.41 3.22
CA GLY A 68 -8.96 -3.28 2.91
C GLY A 68 -10.30 -3.67 2.29
N PRO A 69 -10.98 -2.72 1.64
CA PRO A 69 -12.22 -2.99 0.90
C PRO A 69 -11.99 -3.99 -0.24
N THR A 70 -12.99 -4.84 -0.52
CA THR A 70 -12.90 -5.92 -1.53
C THR A 70 -12.23 -5.49 -2.84
N LEU A 71 -12.67 -4.39 -3.44
CA LEU A 71 -12.13 -3.92 -4.73
C LEU A 71 -10.65 -3.53 -4.67
N LEU A 72 -10.19 -2.96 -3.55
CA LEU A 72 -8.78 -2.63 -3.36
C LEU A 72 -7.96 -3.91 -3.26
N VAL A 73 -8.41 -4.84 -2.42
CA VAL A 73 -7.70 -6.10 -2.15
C VAL A 73 -7.59 -6.93 -3.42
N GLU A 74 -8.67 -7.07 -4.19
CA GLU A 74 -8.66 -7.82 -5.45
C GLU A 74 -7.76 -7.16 -6.49
N ALA A 75 -7.83 -5.85 -6.68
CA ALA A 75 -6.97 -5.14 -7.63
C ALA A 75 -5.48 -5.28 -7.27
N ALA A 76 -5.12 -5.12 -6.00
CA ALA A 76 -3.73 -5.25 -5.57
C ALA A 76 -3.23 -6.71 -5.68
N ALA A 77 -4.04 -7.69 -5.28
CA ALA A 77 -3.67 -9.10 -5.39
C ALA A 77 -3.47 -9.53 -6.85
N ASN A 78 -4.34 -9.11 -7.77
CA ASN A 78 -4.19 -9.41 -9.19
C ASN A 78 -2.91 -8.79 -9.77
N ASN A 79 -2.62 -7.54 -9.43
CA ASN A 79 -1.37 -6.90 -9.87
C ASN A 79 -0.12 -7.61 -9.32
N LEU A 80 -0.15 -8.13 -8.09
CA LEU A 80 0.95 -8.90 -7.52
C LEU A 80 1.16 -10.24 -8.23
N LEU A 81 0.07 -10.93 -8.59
CA LEU A 81 0.11 -12.15 -9.40
C LEU A 81 0.73 -11.87 -10.79
N GLU A 82 0.32 -10.78 -11.44
CA GLU A 82 0.89 -10.36 -12.73
C GLU A 82 2.38 -10.02 -12.66
N LEU A 83 2.89 -9.62 -11.49
CA LEU A 83 4.31 -9.40 -11.23
C LEU A 83 5.08 -10.70 -10.93
N GLY A 84 4.41 -11.86 -10.98
CA GLY A 84 5.03 -13.17 -10.77
C GLY A 84 5.11 -13.61 -9.32
N ILE A 85 4.44 -12.92 -8.38
CA ILE A 85 4.37 -13.38 -7.00
C ILE A 85 3.40 -14.55 -6.91
N ALA A 86 3.88 -15.70 -6.44
CA ALA A 86 3.07 -16.90 -6.30
C ALA A 86 1.89 -16.69 -5.33
N ALA A 87 0.71 -17.19 -5.69
CA ALA A 87 -0.55 -16.92 -4.99
C ALA A 87 -0.50 -17.34 -3.51
N GLU A 88 0.22 -18.42 -3.19
CA GLU A 88 0.35 -18.99 -1.84
C GLU A 88 1.12 -18.06 -0.89
N ARG A 89 1.85 -17.08 -1.44
CA ARG A 89 2.61 -16.07 -0.71
C ARG A 89 1.83 -14.79 -0.46
N ILE A 90 0.73 -14.57 -1.17
CA ILE A 90 -0.10 -13.37 -1.06
C ILE A 90 -1.17 -13.63 0.00
N ARG A 91 -1.17 -12.82 1.06
CA ARG A 91 -2.17 -12.89 2.13
C ARG A 91 -3.14 -11.75 1.98
N THR A 92 -4.43 -12.07 1.87
CA THR A 92 -5.48 -11.08 1.69
C THR A 92 -6.45 -11.11 2.85
N GLU A 93 -6.79 -9.94 3.37
CA GLU A 93 -7.89 -9.74 4.31
C GLU A 93 -8.86 -8.74 3.71
N ARG A 94 -10.14 -9.10 3.65
CA ARG A 94 -11.19 -8.26 3.04
C ARG A 94 -12.20 -7.91 4.12
N PHE A 95 -12.58 -6.65 4.17
CA PHE A 95 -13.74 -6.24 4.92
C PHE A 95 -14.88 -5.87 3.97
N GLY A 96 -16.11 -6.12 4.42
CA GLY A 96 -17.34 -5.85 3.68
C GLY A 96 -17.47 -4.36 3.31
N PRO A 97 -18.53 -3.97 2.58
CA PRO A 97 -18.67 -2.63 2.05
C PRO A 97 -18.48 -1.56 3.15
N THR A 98 -17.35 -0.86 3.13
CA THR A 98 -17.08 0.27 4.01
C THR A 98 -17.49 1.55 3.30
N GLY A 99 -18.80 1.76 3.14
CA GLY A 99 -19.34 3.00 2.57
C GLY A 99 -20.79 2.90 2.12
N THR A 100 -21.61 3.82 2.64
CA THR A 100 -22.82 4.36 2.02
C THR A 100 -22.48 5.26 0.84
#